data_AF-A0AAJ2MUD2-F1
#
_entry.id   AF-A0AAJ2MUD2-F1
#
_cell.length_a   1.000
_cell.length_b   1.000
_cell.length_c   1.000
_cell.angle_alpha   90.00
_cell.angle_beta   90.00
_cell.angle_gamma   90.00
#
_symmetry.space_group_name_H-M   'P 1'
#
loop_
_entity.id
_entity.type
_entity.pdbx_description
1 polymer ?
#
loop_
_entity_poly.entity_id
_entity_poly.type
_entity_poly.pdbx_seq_one_letter_code
_entity_poly.pdbx_strand_id
1 'polypeptide(L)' 'MINIQLEGLKIMYLQEGATWRTLGAINNNDGTKERYAALLSAQMSGKPVMVEYLQDGYDCGKVDYGTPAFLVRTYQ' A
#
# COMPACT_ATOMS: atom_id res chain seq x y z
N MET A 1 -7.92 10.08 -2.79
CA MET A 1 -7.87 9.12 -3.93
C MET A 1 -6.69 8.16 -3.77
N ILE A 2 -6.81 6.89 -4.19
CA ILE A 2 -5.71 5.89 -4.17
C ILE A 2 -5.18 5.70 -5.59
N ASN A 3 -3.87 5.77 -5.78
CA ASN A 3 -3.20 5.39 -7.03
C ASN A 3 -2.25 4.23 -6.76
N ILE A 4 -2.13 3.30 -7.72
CA ILE A 4 -1.29 2.11 -7.59
C ILE A 4 -0.30 2.07 -8.76
N GLN A 5 0.94 1.71 -8.47
CA GLN A 5 2.02 1.58 -9.45
C GLN A 5 2.71 0.21 -9.28
N LEU A 6 3.13 -0.37 -10.40
CA LEU A 6 4.01 -1.53 -10.43
C LEU A 6 5.40 -1.08 -10.91
N GLU A 7 6.42 -1.33 -10.10
CA GLU A 7 7.82 -1.05 -10.42
C GLU A 7 8.63 -2.35 -10.33
N GLY A 8 8.84 -2.99 -11.49
CA GLY A 8 9.40 -4.34 -11.54
C GLY A 8 8.52 -5.33 -10.78
N LEU A 9 9.05 -5.90 -9.69
CA LEU A 9 8.30 -6.80 -8.81
C LEU A 9 7.64 -6.10 -7.63
N LYS A 10 7.83 -4.79 -7.46
CA LYS A 10 7.30 -4.03 -6.33
C LYS A 10 5.93 -3.45 -6.67
N ILE A 11 5.03 -3.52 -5.70
CA ILE A 11 3.76 -2.80 -5.72
C ILE A 11 3.92 -1.57 -4.85
N MET A 12 3.67 -0.40 -5.43
CA MET A 12 3.67 0.88 -4.74
C MET A 12 2.28 1.51 -4.79
N TYR A 13 1.99 2.37 -3.83
CA TYR A 13 0.73 3.08 -3.79
C TYR A 13 0.90 4.51 -3.26
N LEU A 14 -0.05 5.36 -3.65
CA LEU A 14 -0.15 6.76 -3.27
C LEU A 14 -1.54 6.99 -2.68
N GLN A 15 -1.59 7.57 -1.48
CA GLN A 15 -2.81 8.09 -0.89
C GLN A 15 -2.77 9.62 -0.91
N GLU A 16 -3.94 10.23 -0.93
CA GLU A 16 -4.07 11.69 -0.83
C GLU A 16 -3.41 12.22 0.44
N GLY A 17 -2.58 13.25 0.31
CA GLY A 17 -1.80 13.83 1.41
C GLY A 17 -0.57 13.02 1.83
N ALA A 18 -0.25 11.90 1.15
CA ALA A 18 0.94 11.09 1.40
C ALA A 18 1.86 11.03 0.16
N THR A 19 3.06 10.50 0.36
CA THR A 19 3.99 10.14 -0.72
C THR A 19 3.76 8.71 -1.21
N TRP A 20 4.44 8.36 -2.31
CA TRP A 20 4.51 6.97 -2.77
C TRP A 20 5.18 6.09 -1.73
N ARG A 21 4.53 4.98 -1.39
CA ARG A 21 5.01 4.01 -0.41
C ARG A 21 4.89 2.60 -0.93
N THR A 22 5.72 1.72 -0.39
CA THR A 22 5.76 0.32 -0.80
C THR A 22 4.66 -0.48 -0.10
N LEU A 23 3.89 -1.24 -0.88
CA LEU A 23 2.94 -2.21 -0.37
C LEU A 23 3.63 -3.56 -0.10
N GLY A 24 4.54 -3.96 -1.00
CA GLY A 24 5.30 -5.20 -0.92
C GLY A 24 5.77 -5.65 -2.30
N ALA A 25 6.40 -6.84 -2.38
CA ALA A 25 6.82 -7.44 -3.64
C ALA A 25 5.89 -8.59 -4.07
N ILE A 26 5.56 -8.67 -5.36
CA ILE A 26 4.63 -9.66 -5.93
C ILE A 26 5.11 -11.10 -5.73
N ASN A 27 6.43 -11.30 -5.69
CA ASN A 27 7.06 -12.61 -5.52
C ASN A 27 7.20 -13.04 -4.04
N ASN A 28 6.84 -12.19 -3.08
CA ASN A 28 6.82 -12.57 -1.69
C ASN A 28 5.51 -13.30 -1.34
N ASN A 29 5.62 -14.35 -0.54
CA ASN A 29 4.46 -15.09 -0.01
C ASN A 29 4.10 -14.61 1.40
N ASP A 30 3.90 -13.28 1.56
CA ASP A 30 3.71 -12.59 2.84
C ASP A 30 2.35 -11.85 2.94
N GLY A 31 1.41 -12.18 2.05
CA GLY A 31 0.12 -11.50 1.95
C GLY A 31 0.09 -10.27 1.02
N THR A 32 1.19 -9.98 0.30
CA THR A 32 1.26 -8.78 -0.57
C THR A 32 0.19 -8.79 -1.66
N LYS A 33 -0.12 -9.96 -2.25
CA LYS A 33 -1.13 -10.08 -3.30
C LYS A 33 -2.54 -9.82 -2.77
N GLU A 34 -2.82 -10.26 -1.55
CA GLU A 34 -4.08 -10.07 -0.83
C GLU A 34 -4.26 -8.60 -0.45
N ARG A 35 -3.21 -7.97 0.09
CA ARG A 35 -3.18 -6.52 0.36
C ARG A 35 -3.40 -5.71 -0.93
N TYR A 36 -2.78 -6.12 -2.03
CA TYR A 36 -2.97 -5.48 -3.34
C TYR A 36 -4.42 -5.63 -3.84
N ALA A 37 -5.00 -6.82 -3.75
CA ALA A 37 -6.39 -7.06 -4.13
C ALA A 37 -7.37 -6.21 -3.30
N ALA A 38 -7.14 -6.08 -1.99
CA ALA A 38 -7.94 -5.23 -1.11
C ALA A 38 -7.80 -3.74 -1.49
N LEU A 39 -6.58 -3.28 -1.76
CA LEU A 39 -6.32 -1.90 -2.15
C LEU A 39 -6.93 -1.54 -3.50
N LEU A 40 -6.80 -2.42 -4.50
CA LEU A 40 -7.41 -2.26 -5.83
C LEU A 40 -8.94 -2.22 -5.73
N SER A 41 -9.54 -3.10 -4.93
CA SER A 41 -10.99 -3.10 -4.71
C SER A 41 -11.48 -1.80 -4.07
N ALA A 42 -10.72 -1.25 -3.12
CA ALA A 42 -11.04 0.03 -2.51
C ALA A 42 -10.90 1.21 -3.48
N GLN A 43 -9.86 1.22 -4.32
CA GLN A 43 -9.70 2.21 -5.39
C GLN A 43 -10.91 2.19 -6.34
N MET A 44 -11.32 1.00 -6.80
CA MET A 44 -12.44 0.85 -7.73
C MET A 44 -13.80 1.25 -7.14
N SER A 45 -13.96 1.08 -5.82
CA SER A 45 -15.21 1.42 -5.11
C SER A 45 -15.21 2.83 -4.51
N GLY A 46 -14.13 3.60 -4.68
CA GLY A 46 -13.99 4.93 -4.09
C GLY A 46 -13.96 4.92 -2.55
N LYS A 47 -13.65 3.78 -1.94
CA LYS A 47 -13.64 3.62 -0.49
C LYS A 47 -12.32 4.09 0.11
N PRO A 48 -12.34 4.70 1.31
CA PRO A 48 -11.13 5.00 2.02
C PRO A 48 -10.42 3.71 2.44
N VAL A 49 -9.11 3.82 2.66
CA VAL A 49 -8.28 2.72 3.16
C VAL A 49 -7.28 3.25 4.18
N MET A 50 -6.94 2.41 5.14
CA MET A 50 -5.82 2.61 6.05
C MET A 50 -4.77 1.55 5.76
N VAL A 51 -3.50 1.97 5.72
CA VAL A 51 -2.36 1.09 5.53
C VAL A 51 -1.38 1.31 6.68
N GLU A 52 -0.94 0.23 7.31
CA GLU A 52 -0.04 0.28 8.46
C GLU A 52 1.28 -0.45 8.17
N TYR A 53 2.32 -0.02 8.87
CA TYR A 53 3.69 -0.52 8.79
C TYR A 53 4.13 -0.99 10.17
N LEU A 54 4.94 -2.05 10.24
CA LEU A 54 5.49 -2.52 11.51
C LEU A 54 6.56 -1.59 12.10
N GLN A 55 7.14 -0.72 11.27
CA GLN A 55 8.16 0.21 11.71
C GLN A 55 7.54 1.31 12.57
N ASP A 56 7.97 1.39 13.82
CA ASP A 56 7.59 2.49 14.70
C ASP A 56 8.11 3.82 14.13
N GLY A 57 7.28 4.86 14.20
CA GLY A 57 7.58 6.18 13.64
C GLY A 57 7.68 6.24 12.11
N TYR A 58 7.02 5.33 11.39
CA TYR A 58 7.01 5.32 9.92
C TYR A 58 6.55 6.67 9.32
N ASP A 59 7.42 7.31 8.53
CA ASP A 59 7.19 8.64 7.97
C ASP A 59 6.43 8.56 6.63
N CYS A 60 5.12 8.78 6.69
CA CYS A 60 4.26 8.80 5.51
C CYS A 60 4.46 10.01 4.58
N GLY A 61 5.29 10.98 4.98
CA GLY A 61 5.64 12.17 4.20
C GLY A 61 6.92 12.01 3.36
N LYS A 62 7.60 10.86 3.44
CA LYS A 62 8.78 10.54 2.63
C LYS A 62 8.50 9.38 1.69
N VAL A 63 9.08 9.44 0.50
CA VAL A 63 8.96 8.32 -0.44
C VAL A 63 9.73 7.13 0.10
N ASP A 64 9.10 5.96 0.11
CA ASP A 64 9.71 4.73 0.62
C ASP A 64 9.51 3.56 -0.36
N TYR A 65 10.63 3.07 -0.86
CA TYR A 65 10.75 1.99 -1.83
C TYR A 65 11.09 0.63 -1.21
N GLY A 66 11.28 0.57 0.11
CA GLY A 66 11.88 -0.57 0.81
C GLY A 66 10.96 -1.21 1.85
N THR A 67 10.19 -0.43 2.59
CA THR A 67 9.41 -0.97 3.72
C THR A 67 8.07 -1.53 3.24
N PRO A 68 7.82 -2.84 3.35
CA PRO A 68 6.53 -3.40 2.98
C PRO A 68 5.45 -3.02 4.00
N ALA A 69 4.24 -2.77 3.52
CA ALA A 69 3.09 -2.60 4.38
C ALA A 69 2.72 -3.93 5.05
N PHE A 70 2.31 -3.86 6.31
CA PHE A 70 1.91 -5.03 7.09
C PHE A 70 0.40 -5.27 7.05
N LEU A 71 -0.40 -4.20 7.03
CA LEU A 71 -1.85 -4.26 7.12
C LEU A 71 -2.51 -3.31 6.12
N VAL A 72 -3.60 -3.77 5.51
CA VAL A 72 -4.54 -2.96 4.73
C VAL A 72 -5.93 -3.13 5.32
N ARG A 73 -6.60 -2.03 5.65
CA ARG A 73 -7.98 -2.00 6.13
C ARG A 73 -8.84 -1.20 5.16
N THR A 74 -9.90 -1.81 4.66
CA THR A 74 -10.95 -1.14 3.88
C THR A 74 -12.12 -0.80 4.81
N TYR A 75 -12.81 0.30 4.53
CA TYR A 75 -13.99 0.70 5.30
C TYR A 75 -15.28 0.34 4.58
N GLN A 76 -16.38 0.25 5.32
CA GLN A 76 -17.72 0.07 4.74
C GLN A 76 -18.25 1.37 4.17
#